data_AF-E3RRF5-F1
#
_entry.id   AF-E3RRF5-F1
#
_cell.length_a   1.000
_cell.length_b   1.000
_cell.length_c   1.000
_cell.angle_alpha   90.00
_cell.angle_beta   90.00
_cell.angle_gamma   90.00
#
_symmetry.space_group_name_H-M   'P 1'
#
loop_
_entity.id
_entity.type
_entity.pdbx_description
1 polymer ?
#
loop_
_entity_poly.entity_id
_entity_poly.type
_entity_poly.pdbx_seq_one_letter_code
_entity_poly.pdbx_strand_id
1 'polypeptide(L)'
;MVTLQNEVGLITYPAIVNIATLVIFFFYLVVSLFLVVRQGLGHSSPWIWIAILSICRLTQVSLDVAATTMYPIGEAANTSLESGVAILTTMGLTPLFMATSSLLNATTRPKGRRMQWILLVVHVPLIISFILIVAGGIDPDSRDGPTFAATESTKAGVTLYLACFLVLLWATTVISARLYLADRDEVRILTTVVLSLPFFVVDIVYMMCFAYEKWVVNESYDGWKNMHFNVISGSVTIQLCMQIIEEWVIVALYLSLGLGLPSKAARLRRQIGDQVNEARNMDVDALQETILWKMHDAASRVVAAMILSALQFVHWVLGRILRNAENKDTKDNKKTKESKQTKETKQKSVDSQSSHDSQSNPPN
;
A
#
# COMPACT_ATOMS: atom_id res chain seq x y z
N MET A 1 -6.20 49.60 -48.86
CA MET A 1 -5.63 48.43 -49.58
C MET A 1 -5.93 47.21 -48.71
N VAL A 2 -7.12 46.62 -48.74
CA VAL A 2 -7.53 45.53 -49.65
C VAL A 2 -6.34 44.64 -50.05
N THR A 3 -5.91 43.79 -49.12
CA THR A 3 -5.14 42.58 -49.42
C THR A 3 -6.08 41.39 -49.41
N LEU A 4 -6.52 41.07 -50.63
CA LEU A 4 -6.77 39.76 -51.20
C LEU A 4 -7.47 38.67 -50.35
N GLN A 5 -8.71 38.47 -50.77
CA GLN A 5 -9.62 37.35 -50.62
C GLN A 5 -9.08 36.04 -51.24
N ASN A 6 -7.96 35.51 -50.74
CA ASN A 6 -7.41 34.20 -51.16
C ASN A 6 -6.72 33.47 -49.99
N GLU A 7 -7.50 32.95 -49.04
CA GLU A 7 -7.05 31.90 -48.09
C GLU A 7 -8.24 30.97 -47.76
N VAL A 8 -8.91 30.44 -48.79
CA VAL A 8 -9.72 29.22 -48.65
C VAL A 8 -8.75 28.04 -48.55
N GLY A 9 -8.05 27.88 -47.41
CA GLY A 9 -7.14 26.75 -47.23
C GLY A 9 -6.13 26.80 -46.08
N LEU A 10 -5.74 27.95 -45.54
CA LEU A 10 -4.88 27.97 -44.36
C LEU A 10 -5.70 27.78 -43.08
N ILE A 11 -5.59 26.59 -42.50
CA ILE A 11 -6.01 26.35 -41.13
C ILE A 11 -5.19 27.30 -40.24
N THR A 12 -5.83 28.28 -39.61
CA THR A 12 -5.19 29.19 -38.66
C THR A 12 -4.46 28.37 -37.60
N TYR A 13 -3.24 28.75 -37.22
CA TYR A 13 -2.41 28.01 -36.25
C TYR A 13 -3.15 27.50 -35.00
N PRO A 14 -4.05 28.27 -34.34
CA PRO A 14 -4.87 27.79 -33.22
C PRO A 14 -5.83 26.65 -33.60
N ALA A 15 -6.42 26.71 -34.79
CA ALA A 15 -7.31 25.65 -35.27
C ALA A 15 -6.57 24.33 -35.51
N ILE A 16 -5.30 24.37 -35.95
CA ILE A 16 -4.46 23.16 -36.06
C ILE A 16 -4.26 22.52 -34.68
N VAL A 17 -3.92 23.33 -33.68
CA VAL A 17 -3.71 22.88 -32.30
C VAL A 17 -4.99 22.25 -31.73
N ASN A 18 -6.14 22.87 -31.96
CA ASN A 18 -7.44 22.36 -31.54
C ASN A 18 -7.77 21.01 -32.19
N ILE A 19 -7.60 20.89 -33.52
CA ILE A 19 -7.83 19.62 -34.23
C ILE A 19 -6.92 18.52 -33.68
N ALA A 20 -5.64 18.80 -33.45
CA ALA A 20 -4.70 17.83 -32.86
C ALA A 20 -5.14 17.39 -31.45
N THR A 21 -5.54 18.36 -30.61
CA THR A 21 -6.04 18.11 -29.26
C THR A 21 -7.28 17.23 -29.27
N LEU A 22 -8.23 17.49 -30.17
CA LEU A 22 -9.44 16.70 -30.34
C LEU A 22 -9.11 15.24 -30.66
N VAL A 23 -8.26 15.01 -31.66
CA VAL A 23 -7.90 13.66 -32.10
C VAL A 23 -7.24 12.90 -30.95
N ILE A 24 -6.25 13.50 -30.26
CA ILE A 24 -5.52 12.85 -29.17
C ILE A 24 -6.45 12.52 -27.99
N PHE A 25 -7.27 13.47 -27.54
CA PHE A 25 -8.18 13.24 -26.43
C PHE A 25 -9.31 12.27 -26.77
N PHE A 26 -9.72 12.17 -28.03
CA PHE A 26 -10.64 11.13 -28.47
C PHE A 26 -10.03 9.73 -28.30
N PHE A 27 -8.77 9.54 -28.69
CA PHE A 27 -8.07 8.27 -28.44
C PHE A 27 -7.93 8.00 -26.93
N TYR A 28 -7.56 9.01 -26.13
CA TYR A 28 -7.46 8.87 -24.68
C TYR A 28 -8.80 8.52 -24.03
N LEU A 29 -9.92 9.07 -24.52
CA LEU A 29 -11.25 8.71 -24.06
C LEU A 29 -11.55 7.24 -24.32
N VAL A 30 -11.27 6.73 -25.52
CA VAL A 30 -11.49 5.31 -25.84
C VAL A 30 -10.65 4.39 -24.97
N VAL A 31 -9.35 4.69 -24.80
CA VAL A 31 -8.45 3.88 -23.96
C VAL A 31 -8.85 3.96 -22.48
N SER A 32 -9.19 5.14 -21.97
CA SER A 32 -9.64 5.29 -20.58
C SER A 32 -10.93 4.53 -20.31
N LEU A 33 -11.90 4.58 -21.21
CA LEU A 33 -13.15 3.82 -21.09
C LEU A 33 -12.90 2.31 -21.13
N PHE A 34 -12.02 1.85 -22.03
CA PHE A 34 -11.58 0.46 -22.06
C PHE A 34 -10.94 0.03 -20.73
N LEU A 35 -10.09 0.87 -20.13
CA LEU A 35 -9.47 0.60 -18.82
C LEU A 35 -10.51 0.55 -17.69
N VAL A 36 -11.49 1.46 -17.67
CA VAL A 36 -12.61 1.43 -16.72
C VAL A 36 -13.34 0.08 -16.78
N VAL A 37 -13.68 -0.38 -17.99
CA VAL A 37 -14.34 -1.69 -18.19
C VAL A 37 -13.42 -2.84 -17.77
N ARG A 38 -12.14 -2.80 -18.15
CA ARG A 38 -11.15 -3.87 -17.87
C ARG A 38 -10.83 -4.02 -16.38
N GLN A 39 -10.82 -2.94 -15.62
CA GLN A 39 -10.48 -2.97 -14.18
C GLN A 39 -11.71 -3.04 -13.27
N GLY A 40 -12.89 -2.69 -13.77
CA GLY A 40 -14.18 -2.79 -13.07
C GLY A 40 -14.50 -1.56 -12.21
N LEU A 41 -15.78 -1.20 -12.13
CA LEU A 41 -16.32 0.07 -11.59
C LEU A 41 -15.96 0.38 -10.12
N GLY A 42 -15.54 -0.61 -9.32
CA GLY A 42 -15.24 -0.42 -7.90
C GLY A 42 -13.81 0.04 -7.57
N HIS A 43 -12.86 -0.09 -8.50
CA HIS A 43 -11.44 0.27 -8.28
C HIS A 43 -10.85 1.11 -9.43
N SER A 44 -11.69 1.61 -10.33
CA SER A 44 -11.31 2.34 -11.53
C SER A 44 -11.22 3.85 -11.34
N SER A 45 -11.12 4.34 -10.10
CA SER A 45 -11.21 5.78 -9.80
C SER A 45 -10.25 6.65 -10.63
N PRO A 46 -8.95 6.31 -10.81
CA PRO A 46 -8.05 7.10 -11.66
C PRO A 46 -8.51 7.18 -13.12
N TRP A 47 -9.01 6.08 -13.67
CA TRP A 47 -9.39 5.97 -15.08
C TRP A 47 -10.71 6.69 -15.36
N ILE A 48 -11.62 6.71 -14.39
CA ILE A 48 -12.83 7.52 -14.43
C ILE A 48 -12.46 9.00 -14.50
N TRP A 49 -11.50 9.45 -13.69
CA TRP A 49 -11.04 10.85 -13.73
C TRP A 49 -10.40 11.21 -15.07
N ILE A 50 -9.61 10.31 -15.69
CA ILE A 50 -9.04 10.54 -17.02
C ILE A 50 -10.14 10.56 -18.11
N ALA A 51 -11.17 9.73 -17.99
CA ALA A 51 -12.31 9.77 -18.90
C ALA A 51 -13.07 11.10 -18.80
N ILE A 52 -13.32 11.57 -17.56
CA ILE A 52 -13.91 12.88 -17.30
C ILE A 52 -13.04 13.98 -17.89
N LEU A 53 -11.72 13.96 -17.64
CA LEU A 53 -10.76 14.90 -18.21
C LEU A 53 -10.86 14.96 -19.74
N SER A 54 -10.91 13.79 -20.39
CA SER A 54 -10.99 13.69 -21.84
C SER A 54 -12.30 14.28 -22.38
N ILE A 55 -13.44 14.06 -21.70
CA ILE A 55 -14.72 14.69 -22.05
C ILE A 55 -14.65 16.22 -21.88
N CYS A 56 -14.02 16.69 -20.81
CA CYS A 56 -13.85 18.13 -20.57
C CYS A 56 -13.04 18.78 -21.69
N ARG A 57 -11.92 18.15 -22.10
CA ARG A 57 -11.07 18.66 -23.18
C ARG A 57 -11.73 18.58 -24.55
N LEU A 58 -12.49 17.53 -24.85
CA LEU A 58 -13.28 17.46 -26.08
C LEU A 58 -14.34 18.57 -26.13
N THR A 59 -15.00 18.84 -25.00
CA THR A 59 -15.96 19.95 -24.89
C THR A 59 -15.29 21.30 -25.05
N GLN A 60 -14.14 21.51 -24.41
CA GLN A 60 -13.34 22.74 -24.50
C GLN A 60 -12.99 23.05 -25.95
N VAL A 61 -12.37 22.08 -26.66
CA VAL A 61 -11.96 22.26 -28.05
C VAL A 61 -13.16 22.49 -28.97
N SER A 62 -14.28 21.81 -28.71
CA SER A 62 -15.52 22.01 -29.48
C SER A 62 -16.07 23.43 -29.31
N LEU A 63 -16.03 23.97 -28.08
CA LEU A 63 -16.45 25.34 -27.81
C LEU A 63 -15.47 26.38 -28.37
N ASP A 64 -14.17 26.12 -28.33
CA ASP A 64 -13.17 27.03 -28.89
C ASP A 64 -13.26 27.14 -30.42
N VAL A 65 -13.52 26.01 -31.09
CA VAL A 65 -13.84 26.01 -32.53
C VAL A 65 -15.16 26.73 -32.82
N ALA A 66 -16.19 26.57 -31.97
CA ALA A 66 -17.44 27.30 -32.12
C ALA A 66 -17.27 28.82 -31.89
N ALA A 67 -16.46 29.22 -30.90
CA ALA A 67 -16.20 30.61 -30.59
C ALA A 67 -15.46 31.31 -31.75
N THR A 68 -14.40 30.66 -32.27
CA THR A 68 -13.62 31.18 -33.41
C THR A 68 -14.39 31.25 -34.74
N THR A 69 -15.40 30.40 -34.93
CA THR A 69 -16.25 30.43 -36.14
C THR A 69 -17.40 31.43 -36.04
N MET A 70 -17.92 31.69 -34.83
CA MET A 70 -19.02 32.63 -34.62
C MET A 70 -18.55 34.07 -34.39
N TYR A 71 -17.37 34.28 -33.80
CA TYR A 71 -16.83 35.60 -33.44
C TYR A 71 -15.37 35.71 -33.89
N PRO A 72 -15.06 36.55 -34.89
CA PRO A 72 -13.68 36.79 -35.31
C PRO A 72 -12.84 37.45 -34.20
N ILE A 73 -11.54 37.18 -34.24
CA ILE A 73 -10.55 37.72 -33.30
C ILE A 73 -10.65 39.26 -33.27
N GLY A 74 -11.01 39.82 -32.10
CA GLY A 74 -11.00 41.26 -31.85
C GLY A 74 -12.36 41.95 -31.68
N GLU A 75 -13.49 41.28 -31.95
CA GLU A 75 -14.81 41.93 -31.87
C GLU A 75 -15.69 41.52 -30.66
N ALA A 76 -15.43 40.39 -29.98
CA ALA A 76 -16.35 39.90 -28.94
C ALA A 76 -15.72 39.08 -27.80
N ALA A 77 -14.76 39.66 -27.08
CA ALA A 77 -14.18 39.05 -25.86
C ALA A 77 -15.18 38.79 -24.71
N ASN A 78 -16.43 39.26 -24.85
CA ASN A 78 -17.43 39.32 -23.77
C ASN A 78 -18.56 38.29 -23.91
N THR A 79 -18.36 37.24 -24.71
CA THR A 79 -19.39 36.21 -24.92
C THR A 79 -19.32 35.11 -23.86
N SER A 80 -20.45 34.44 -23.62
CA SER A 80 -20.52 33.28 -22.74
C SER A 80 -19.71 32.08 -23.26
N LEU A 81 -19.46 31.99 -24.57
CA LEU A 81 -18.65 30.97 -25.21
C LEU A 81 -17.19 31.06 -24.79
N GLU A 82 -16.60 32.26 -24.89
CA GLU A 82 -15.21 32.55 -24.51
C GLU A 82 -14.95 32.31 -23.02
N SER A 83 -15.88 32.77 -22.17
CA SER A 83 -15.87 32.46 -20.73
C SER A 83 -15.94 30.94 -20.48
N GLY A 84 -16.77 30.21 -21.24
CA GLY A 84 -16.86 28.75 -21.17
C GLY A 84 -15.55 28.05 -21.55
N VAL A 85 -14.85 28.53 -22.58
CA VAL A 85 -13.53 28.01 -22.99
C VAL A 85 -12.49 28.25 -21.89
N ALA A 86 -12.43 29.46 -21.31
CA ALA A 86 -11.52 29.75 -20.20
C ALA A 86 -11.80 28.90 -18.96
N ILE A 87 -13.07 28.73 -18.59
CA ILE A 87 -13.48 27.90 -17.45
C ILE A 87 -13.12 26.43 -17.70
N LEU A 88 -13.40 25.88 -18.89
CA LEU A 88 -13.07 24.48 -19.20
C LEU A 88 -11.55 24.23 -19.25
N THR A 89 -10.80 25.22 -19.74
CA THR A 89 -9.34 25.18 -19.77
C THR A 89 -8.74 25.10 -18.36
N THR A 90 -9.31 25.86 -17.42
CA THR A 90 -8.89 25.82 -16.02
C THR A 90 -9.44 24.60 -15.27
N MET A 91 -10.63 24.11 -15.65
CA MET A 91 -11.26 22.91 -15.09
C MET A 91 -10.46 21.62 -15.36
N GLY A 92 -9.76 21.53 -16.50
CA GLY A 92 -8.97 20.36 -16.90
C GLY A 92 -7.95 19.89 -15.85
N LEU A 93 -7.45 20.81 -15.02
CA LEU A 93 -6.55 20.48 -13.91
C LEU A 93 -7.21 19.62 -12.82
N THR A 94 -8.49 19.85 -12.49
CA THR A 94 -9.14 19.16 -11.36
C THR A 94 -9.17 17.65 -11.58
N PRO A 95 -9.70 17.13 -12.70
CA PRO A 95 -9.66 15.70 -12.96
C PRO A 95 -8.24 15.13 -12.96
N LEU A 96 -7.24 15.90 -13.38
CA LEU A 96 -5.83 15.48 -13.37
C LEU A 96 -5.28 15.34 -11.94
N PHE A 97 -5.57 16.31 -11.06
CA PHE A 97 -5.29 16.21 -9.62
C PHE A 97 -5.96 14.99 -9.00
N MET A 98 -7.24 14.79 -9.31
CA MET A 98 -8.05 13.71 -8.76
C MET A 98 -7.55 12.35 -9.25
N ALA A 99 -7.15 12.24 -10.52
CA ALA A 99 -6.51 11.05 -11.08
C ALA A 99 -5.19 10.73 -10.36
N THR A 100 -4.35 11.75 -10.15
CA THR A 100 -3.05 11.61 -9.45
C THR A 100 -3.22 11.16 -8.01
N SER A 101 -4.11 11.82 -7.26
CA SER A 101 -4.45 11.45 -5.88
C SER A 101 -5.06 10.05 -5.80
N SER A 102 -5.90 9.68 -6.78
CA SER A 102 -6.48 8.34 -6.88
C SER A 102 -5.44 7.27 -7.18
N LEU A 103 -4.42 7.55 -8.01
CA LEU A 103 -3.30 6.64 -8.27
C LEU A 103 -2.45 6.44 -7.01
N LEU A 104 -2.13 7.52 -6.29
CA LEU A 104 -1.42 7.44 -5.02
C LEU A 104 -2.22 6.63 -4.00
N ASN A 105 -3.55 6.83 -3.94
CA ASN A 105 -4.42 6.06 -3.06
C ASN A 105 -4.63 4.61 -3.53
N ALA A 106 -4.31 4.25 -4.77
CA ALA A 106 -4.36 2.87 -5.24
C ALA A 106 -3.21 2.01 -4.68
N THR A 107 -2.12 2.62 -4.21
CA THR A 107 -1.06 1.90 -3.45
C THR A 107 -1.59 1.52 -2.07
N THR A 108 -1.33 0.30 -1.58
CA THR A 108 -1.92 -0.21 -0.33
C THR A 108 -0.90 -0.42 0.79
N ARG A 109 0.32 -0.84 0.47
CA ARG A 109 1.34 -1.23 1.46
C ARG A 109 2.27 -0.10 1.96
N PRO A 110 2.57 0.99 1.22
CA PRO A 110 3.44 2.05 1.75
C PRO A 110 2.70 3.09 2.62
N LYS A 111 1.38 2.99 2.80
CA LYS A 111 0.55 4.05 3.41
C LYS A 111 -0.02 3.68 4.79
N GLY A 112 0.18 4.55 5.77
CA GLY A 112 -0.56 4.49 7.04
C GLY A 112 -2.00 5.01 6.86
N ARG A 113 -2.94 4.55 7.71
CA ARG A 113 -4.36 4.96 7.69
C ARG A 113 -4.56 6.48 7.61
N ARG A 114 -3.67 7.26 8.25
CA ARG A 114 -3.70 8.73 8.22
C ARG A 114 -3.42 9.32 6.84
N MET A 115 -2.49 8.74 6.07
CA MET A 115 -2.11 9.25 4.74
C MET A 115 -3.23 9.05 3.72
N GLN A 116 -3.94 7.91 3.80
CA GLN A 116 -5.12 7.67 2.96
C GLN A 116 -6.23 8.70 3.22
N TRP A 117 -6.42 9.10 4.48
CA TRP A 117 -7.36 10.17 4.83
C TRP A 117 -6.94 11.53 4.28
N ILE A 118 -5.64 11.87 4.35
CA ILE A 118 -5.13 13.13 3.79
C ILE A 118 -5.40 13.21 2.27
N LEU A 119 -5.11 12.13 1.54
CA LEU A 119 -5.39 12.08 0.09
C LEU A 119 -6.88 12.18 -0.22
N LEU A 120 -7.76 11.62 0.61
CA LEU A 120 -9.21 11.75 0.43
C LEU A 120 -9.68 13.17 0.75
N VAL A 121 -9.19 13.75 1.85
CA VAL A 121 -9.56 15.10 2.29
C VAL A 121 -9.09 16.17 1.30
N VAL A 122 -7.98 15.97 0.58
CA VAL A 122 -7.49 16.92 -0.45
C VAL A 122 -8.50 17.15 -1.58
N HIS A 123 -9.45 16.23 -1.79
CA HIS A 123 -10.50 16.40 -2.80
C HIS A 123 -11.45 17.55 -2.45
N VAL A 124 -11.68 17.80 -1.16
CA VAL A 124 -12.59 18.87 -0.69
C VAL A 124 -12.09 20.27 -1.07
N PRO A 125 -10.86 20.70 -0.71
CA PRO A 125 -10.35 22.00 -1.13
C PRO A 125 -10.17 22.10 -2.65
N LEU A 126 -9.87 21.01 -3.36
CA LEU A 126 -9.86 21.01 -4.83
C LEU A 126 -11.22 21.35 -5.43
N ILE A 127 -12.32 20.84 -4.87
CA ILE A 127 -13.67 21.18 -5.31
C ILE A 127 -14.00 22.65 -4.98
N ILE A 128 -13.58 23.13 -3.81
CA ILE A 128 -13.76 24.55 -3.44
C ILE A 128 -12.98 25.46 -4.40
N SER A 129 -11.72 25.13 -4.71
CA SER A 129 -10.91 25.81 -5.73
C SER A 129 -11.63 25.86 -7.06
N PHE A 130 -12.15 24.71 -7.49
CA PHE A 130 -12.85 24.59 -8.75
C PHE A 130 -14.07 25.51 -8.81
N ILE A 131 -14.90 25.52 -7.76
CA ILE A 131 -16.07 26.40 -7.67
C ILE A 131 -15.65 27.88 -7.71
N LEU A 132 -14.58 28.26 -7.01
CA LEU A 132 -14.07 29.64 -7.02
C LEU A 132 -13.58 30.09 -8.40
N ILE A 133 -12.91 29.21 -9.14
CA ILE A 133 -12.44 29.50 -10.49
C ILE A 133 -13.62 29.65 -11.45
N VAL A 134 -14.62 28.76 -11.36
CA VAL A 134 -15.85 28.86 -12.15
C VAL A 134 -16.59 30.15 -11.82
N ALA A 135 -16.79 30.46 -10.54
CA ALA A 135 -17.45 31.69 -10.07
C ALA A 135 -16.73 32.94 -10.60
N GLY A 136 -15.39 32.96 -10.49
CA GLY A 136 -14.59 34.06 -11.00
C GLY A 136 -14.60 34.20 -12.52
N GLY A 137 -14.84 33.12 -13.26
CA GLY A 137 -14.91 33.14 -14.72
C GLY A 137 -16.29 33.46 -15.31
N ILE A 138 -17.36 33.34 -14.51
CA ILE A 138 -18.70 33.79 -14.91
C ILE A 138 -18.98 35.24 -14.50
N ASP A 139 -18.12 35.83 -13.66
CA ASP A 139 -18.29 37.18 -13.14
C ASP A 139 -18.21 38.23 -14.26
N PRO A 140 -19.09 39.27 -14.28
CA PRO A 140 -19.07 40.30 -15.30
C PRO A 140 -17.73 41.05 -15.36
N ASP A 141 -17.11 41.28 -14.20
CA ASP A 141 -15.82 41.96 -14.06
C ASP A 141 -14.68 41.23 -14.81
N SER A 142 -14.80 39.90 -15.02
CA SER A 142 -13.84 39.14 -15.83
C SER A 142 -13.90 39.48 -17.33
N ARG A 143 -14.97 40.18 -17.75
CA ARG A 143 -15.33 40.50 -19.14
C ARG A 143 -15.38 42.00 -19.43
N ASP A 144 -14.95 42.85 -18.49
CA ASP A 144 -14.99 44.31 -18.68
C ASP A 144 -13.89 44.86 -19.60
N GLY A 145 -13.03 44.00 -20.15
CA GLY A 145 -11.94 44.36 -21.07
C GLY A 145 -11.89 43.50 -22.34
N PRO A 146 -11.00 43.84 -23.30
CA PRO A 146 -10.83 43.07 -24.55
C PRO A 146 -10.21 41.67 -24.34
N THR A 147 -9.89 41.31 -23.10
CA THR A 147 -9.20 40.08 -22.71
C THR A 147 -9.79 39.57 -21.40
N PHE A 148 -9.93 38.25 -21.26
CA PHE A 148 -10.38 37.62 -20.01
C PHE A 148 -9.43 37.93 -18.84
N ALA A 149 -9.93 38.64 -17.83
CA ALA A 149 -9.14 39.05 -16.67
C ALA A 149 -9.44 38.17 -15.45
N ALA A 150 -8.39 37.74 -14.75
CA ALA A 150 -8.54 36.96 -13.53
C ALA A 150 -9.12 37.83 -12.38
N THR A 151 -10.35 37.54 -11.99
CA THR A 151 -11.04 38.15 -10.85
C THR A 151 -10.40 37.71 -9.52
N GLU A 152 -10.76 38.37 -8.43
CA GLU A 152 -10.28 38.00 -7.09
C GLU A 152 -10.64 36.55 -6.73
N SER A 153 -11.81 36.08 -7.16
CA SER A 153 -12.24 34.68 -6.95
C SER A 153 -11.38 33.69 -7.73
N THR A 154 -11.04 33.96 -8.99
CA THR A 154 -10.14 33.10 -9.78
C THR A 154 -8.74 33.03 -9.15
N LYS A 155 -8.21 34.17 -8.68
CA LYS A 155 -6.92 34.23 -7.98
C LYS A 155 -6.93 33.40 -6.69
N ALA A 156 -7.98 33.52 -5.88
CA ALA A 156 -8.15 32.72 -4.67
C ALA A 156 -8.20 31.22 -4.99
N GLY A 157 -8.97 30.82 -6.00
CA GLY A 157 -9.09 29.43 -6.43
C GLY A 157 -7.78 28.82 -6.93
N VAL A 158 -7.02 29.58 -7.74
CA VAL A 158 -5.70 29.15 -8.25
C VAL A 158 -4.66 29.06 -7.12
N THR A 159 -4.69 30.00 -6.15
CA THR A 159 -3.84 29.91 -4.94
C THR A 159 -4.12 28.62 -4.17
N LEU A 160 -5.40 28.26 -4.03
CA LEU A 160 -5.81 27.06 -3.33
C LEU A 160 -5.42 25.79 -4.11
N TYR A 161 -5.38 25.81 -5.45
CA TYR A 161 -4.80 24.71 -6.24
C TYR A 161 -3.30 24.53 -5.98
N LEU A 162 -2.53 25.61 -5.92
CA LEU A 162 -1.11 25.52 -5.56
C LEU A 162 -0.93 24.89 -4.17
N ALA A 163 -1.73 25.32 -3.18
CA ALA A 163 -1.68 24.72 -1.85
C ALA A 163 -1.99 23.22 -1.89
N CYS A 164 -3.01 22.79 -2.64
CA CYS A 164 -3.34 21.38 -2.83
C CYS A 164 -2.22 20.61 -3.53
N PHE A 165 -1.55 21.23 -4.50
CA PHE A 165 -0.40 20.65 -5.20
C PHE A 165 0.79 20.44 -4.27
N LEU A 166 1.09 21.38 -3.38
CA LEU A 166 2.15 21.22 -2.38
C LEU A 166 1.84 20.06 -1.42
N VAL A 167 0.59 19.89 -1.01
CA VAL A 167 0.16 18.73 -0.21
C VAL A 167 0.33 17.43 -0.99
N LEU A 168 -0.01 17.42 -2.28
CA LEU A 168 0.16 16.26 -3.16
C LEU A 168 1.64 15.91 -3.36
N LEU A 169 2.51 16.91 -3.57
CA LEU A 169 3.97 16.73 -3.66
C LEU A 169 4.54 16.16 -2.37
N TRP A 170 4.13 16.71 -1.22
CA TRP A 170 4.53 16.21 0.09
C TRP A 170 4.08 14.77 0.29
N ALA A 171 2.82 14.45 -0.01
CA ALA A 171 2.29 13.09 0.10
C ALA A 171 3.04 12.12 -0.82
N THR A 172 3.32 12.53 -2.06
CA THR A 172 4.08 11.72 -3.03
C THR A 172 5.50 11.47 -2.54
N THR A 173 6.17 12.49 -1.99
CA THR A 173 7.51 12.36 -1.39
C THR A 173 7.51 11.38 -0.22
N VAL A 174 6.54 11.47 0.68
CA VAL A 174 6.45 10.58 1.85
C VAL A 174 6.14 9.13 1.44
N ILE A 175 5.26 8.92 0.46
CA ILE A 175 4.93 7.58 -0.06
C ILE A 175 6.15 7.00 -0.79
N SER A 176 6.88 7.81 -1.57
CA SER A 176 8.08 7.38 -2.32
C SER A 176 9.30 7.11 -1.44
N ALA A 177 9.45 7.79 -0.32
CA ALA A 177 10.46 7.44 0.68
C ALA A 177 10.28 6.02 1.25
N ARG A 178 9.06 5.45 1.17
CA ARG A 178 8.75 4.08 1.64
C ARG A 178 8.73 3.05 0.51
N LEU A 179 9.22 3.40 -0.69
CA LEU A 179 9.19 2.53 -1.87
C LEU A 179 9.98 1.23 -1.70
N TYR A 180 10.94 1.17 -0.78
CA TYR A 180 11.74 -0.04 -0.54
C TYR A 180 10.92 -1.26 -0.09
N LEU A 181 9.75 -1.03 0.52
CA LEU A 181 8.84 -2.08 1.02
C LEU A 181 7.73 -2.45 0.02
N ALA A 182 7.67 -1.79 -1.14
CA ALA A 182 6.53 -1.83 -2.04
C ALA A 182 6.61 -2.96 -3.07
N ASP A 183 5.45 -3.49 -3.45
CA ASP A 183 5.35 -4.51 -4.50
C ASP A 183 5.69 -3.94 -5.88
N ARG A 184 6.09 -4.79 -6.84
CA ARG A 184 6.46 -4.34 -8.20
C ARG A 184 5.37 -3.54 -8.91
N ASP A 185 4.10 -3.85 -8.65
CA ASP A 185 2.96 -3.12 -9.23
C ASP A 185 2.81 -1.72 -8.58
N GLU A 186 3.10 -1.57 -7.29
CA GLU A 186 3.07 -0.28 -6.59
C GLU A 186 4.24 0.61 -6.98
N VAL A 187 5.43 0.04 -7.15
CA VAL A 187 6.62 0.74 -7.66
C VAL A 187 6.30 1.37 -9.02
N ARG A 188 5.66 0.62 -9.92
CA ARG A 188 5.25 1.15 -11.24
C ARG A 188 4.28 2.32 -11.13
N ILE A 189 3.26 2.23 -10.26
CA ILE A 189 2.30 3.32 -10.04
C ILE A 189 3.04 4.57 -9.55
N LEU A 190 3.88 4.41 -8.53
CA LEU A 190 4.54 5.54 -7.89
C LEU A 190 5.60 6.17 -8.78
N THR A 191 6.41 5.37 -9.49
CA THR A 191 7.37 5.88 -10.47
C THR A 191 6.67 6.67 -11.58
N THR A 192 5.50 6.20 -12.04
CA THR A 192 4.72 6.94 -13.06
C THR A 192 4.23 8.29 -12.51
N VAL A 193 3.71 8.31 -11.28
CA VAL A 193 3.28 9.56 -10.64
C VAL A 193 4.45 10.52 -10.48
N VAL A 194 5.58 10.06 -9.94
CA VAL A 194 6.79 10.87 -9.76
C VAL A 194 7.31 11.40 -11.09
N LEU A 195 7.27 10.58 -12.15
CA LEU A 195 7.67 11.00 -13.50
C LEU A 195 6.73 12.05 -14.10
N SER A 196 5.44 12.03 -13.74
CA SER A 196 4.45 13.01 -14.20
C SER A 196 4.50 14.35 -13.44
N LEU A 197 5.02 14.36 -12.21
CA LEU A 197 5.08 15.56 -11.37
C LEU A 197 5.79 16.77 -12.02
N PRO A 198 6.97 16.66 -12.67
CA PRO A 198 7.62 17.82 -13.27
C PRO A 198 6.76 18.50 -14.34
N PHE A 199 6.06 17.72 -15.16
CA PHE A 199 5.14 18.24 -16.18
C PHE A 199 3.92 18.91 -15.53
N PHE A 200 3.43 18.34 -14.42
CA PHE A 200 2.36 18.94 -13.64
C PHE A 200 2.79 20.29 -13.00
N VAL A 201 4.05 20.43 -12.58
CA VAL A 201 4.57 21.72 -12.09
C VAL A 201 4.44 22.79 -13.19
N VAL A 202 4.80 22.48 -14.43
CA VAL A 202 4.73 23.43 -15.56
C VAL A 202 3.29 23.91 -15.77
N ASP A 203 2.32 23.00 -15.72
CA ASP A 203 0.90 23.31 -15.89
C ASP A 203 0.37 24.23 -14.76
N ILE A 204 0.80 23.99 -13.51
CA ILE A 204 0.47 24.86 -12.37
C ILE A 204 1.15 26.23 -12.48
N VAL A 205 2.39 26.29 -12.95
CA VAL A 205 3.10 27.56 -13.19
C VAL A 205 2.38 28.37 -14.26
N TYR A 206 1.95 27.75 -15.35
CA TYR A 206 1.14 28.41 -16.37
C TYR A 206 -0.15 29.00 -15.77
N MET A 207 -0.88 28.21 -14.97
CA MET A 207 -2.09 28.65 -14.29
C MET A 207 -1.84 29.82 -13.32
N MET A 208 -0.70 29.82 -12.63
CA MET A 208 -0.29 30.90 -11.74
C MET A 208 0.08 32.18 -12.51
N CYS A 209 0.82 32.05 -13.60
CA CYS A 209 1.10 33.16 -14.50
C CYS A 209 -0.21 33.77 -15.01
N PHE A 210 -1.14 32.95 -15.50
CA PHE A 210 -2.47 33.40 -15.92
C PHE A 210 -3.24 34.14 -14.81
N ALA A 211 -3.28 33.61 -13.60
CA ALA A 211 -4.05 34.20 -12.50
C ALA A 211 -3.48 35.53 -11.99
N TYR A 212 -2.15 35.68 -12.01
CA TYR A 212 -1.46 36.84 -11.44
C TYR A 212 -0.89 37.81 -12.49
N GLU A 213 -1.06 37.54 -13.78
CA GLU A 213 -0.73 38.49 -14.83
C GLU A 213 -1.59 39.75 -14.66
N LYS A 214 -0.94 40.83 -14.20
CA LYS A 214 -1.62 42.09 -13.90
C LYS A 214 -1.96 42.77 -15.21
N TRP A 215 -3.25 42.99 -15.46
CA TRP A 215 -3.69 43.92 -16.49
C TRP A 215 -3.21 45.33 -16.11
N VAL A 216 -2.13 45.79 -16.74
CA VAL A 216 -1.63 47.16 -16.56
C VAL A 216 -2.28 48.02 -17.63
N VAL A 217 -3.27 48.82 -17.23
CA VAL A 217 -3.76 49.95 -18.03
C VAL A 217 -2.67 51.01 -18.03
N ASN A 218 -1.80 50.98 -19.03
CA ASN A 218 -1.01 52.16 -19.35
C ASN A 218 -1.92 53.22 -19.97
N GLU A 219 -1.54 54.50 -19.92
CA GLU A 219 -2.31 55.66 -20.45
C GLU A 219 -2.72 55.51 -21.93
N SER A 220 -2.10 54.59 -22.66
CA SER A 220 -2.54 54.15 -23.98
C SER A 220 -3.33 52.85 -23.82
N TYR A 221 -4.53 52.78 -24.40
CA TYR A 221 -5.45 51.63 -24.52
C TYR A 221 -4.85 50.35 -25.19
N ASP A 222 -3.56 50.09 -25.00
CA ASP A 222 -2.72 49.06 -25.64
C ASP A 222 -2.11 48.07 -24.62
N GLY A 223 -2.47 48.15 -23.33
CA GLY A 223 -1.96 47.24 -22.28
C GLY A 223 -2.28 45.76 -22.52
N TRP A 224 -3.33 45.46 -23.28
CA TRP A 224 -3.74 44.10 -23.67
C TRP A 224 -2.72 43.40 -24.58
N LYS A 225 -1.88 44.14 -25.32
CA LYS A 225 -0.88 43.58 -26.26
C LYS A 225 0.27 42.85 -25.56
N ASN A 226 0.44 43.04 -24.25
CA ASN A 226 1.54 42.46 -23.47
C ASN A 226 1.11 41.25 -22.62
N MET A 227 -0.15 40.80 -22.71
CA MET A 227 -0.62 39.63 -21.96
C MET A 227 -0.26 38.34 -22.72
N HIS A 228 0.78 37.65 -22.27
CA HIS A 228 1.31 36.48 -22.98
C HIS A 228 0.71 35.16 -22.48
N PHE A 229 0.18 35.13 -21.26
CA PHE A 229 -0.30 33.92 -20.57
C PHE A 229 -1.83 33.83 -20.50
N ASN A 230 -2.54 34.69 -21.23
CA ASN A 230 -4.00 34.62 -21.29
C ASN A 230 -4.48 33.39 -22.10
N VAL A 231 -5.47 32.68 -21.58
CA VAL A 231 -6.07 31.48 -22.20
C VAL A 231 -6.79 31.80 -23.51
N ILE A 232 -7.30 33.02 -23.66
CA ILE A 232 -8.11 33.42 -24.82
C ILE A 232 -7.31 34.26 -25.82
N SER A 233 -6.65 35.30 -25.33
CA SER A 233 -5.96 36.28 -26.19
C SER A 233 -4.43 36.18 -26.15
N GLY A 234 -3.89 35.20 -25.41
CA GLY A 234 -2.45 35.06 -25.20
C GLY A 234 -1.74 34.35 -26.35
N SER A 235 -0.46 34.07 -26.16
CA SER A 235 0.31 33.34 -27.16
C SER A 235 -0.10 31.87 -27.19
N VAL A 236 -0.74 31.46 -28.28
CA VAL A 236 -1.17 30.08 -28.54
C VAL A 236 -0.01 29.09 -28.42
N THR A 237 1.21 29.52 -28.76
CA THR A 237 2.42 28.68 -28.62
C THR A 237 2.80 28.43 -27.15
N ILE A 238 2.69 29.45 -26.30
CA ILE A 238 3.00 29.31 -24.86
C ILE A 238 1.95 28.40 -24.20
N GLN A 239 0.68 28.62 -24.50
CA GLN A 239 -0.42 27.78 -24.03
C GLN A 239 -0.26 26.33 -24.51
N LEU A 240 0.08 26.12 -25.78
CA LEU A 240 0.35 24.78 -26.31
C LEU A 240 1.48 24.10 -25.54
N CYS A 241 2.63 24.77 -25.38
CA CYS A 241 3.82 24.16 -24.77
C CYS A 241 3.69 23.94 -23.27
N MET A 242 3.16 24.90 -22.51
CA MET A 242 3.15 24.84 -21.05
C MET A 242 1.90 24.16 -20.47
N GLN A 243 0.78 24.14 -21.22
CA GLN A 243 -0.48 23.61 -20.72
C GLN A 243 -0.89 22.34 -21.49
N ILE A 244 -1.05 22.43 -22.81
CA ILE A 244 -1.66 21.33 -23.60
C ILE A 244 -0.72 20.13 -23.73
N ILE A 245 0.55 20.36 -24.11
CA ILE A 245 1.53 19.29 -24.30
C ILE A 245 1.81 18.56 -22.98
N GLU A 246 1.95 19.30 -21.89
CA GLU A 246 2.23 18.71 -20.58
C GLU A 246 1.09 17.80 -20.12
N GLU A 247 -0.15 18.24 -20.34
CA GLU A 247 -1.32 17.40 -20.07
C GLU A 247 -1.33 16.14 -20.95
N TRP A 248 -1.00 16.24 -22.24
CA TRP A 248 -0.93 15.07 -23.12
C TRP A 248 0.08 14.04 -22.61
N VAL A 249 1.24 14.51 -22.15
CA VAL A 249 2.30 13.65 -21.60
C VAL A 249 1.82 12.98 -20.32
N ILE A 250 1.23 13.73 -19.39
CA ILE A 250 0.73 13.18 -18.12
C ILE A 250 -0.35 12.12 -18.36
N VAL A 251 -1.33 12.41 -19.23
CA VAL A 251 -2.40 11.47 -19.55
C VAL A 251 -1.85 10.23 -20.25
N ALA A 252 -0.90 10.37 -21.18
CA ALA A 252 -0.23 9.25 -21.83
C ALA A 252 0.48 8.34 -20.82
N LEU A 253 1.21 8.92 -19.86
CA LEU A 253 1.89 8.18 -18.79
C LEU A 253 0.88 7.39 -17.94
N TYR A 254 -0.23 8.02 -17.56
CA TYR A 254 -1.25 7.36 -16.74
C TYR A 254 -1.97 6.25 -17.50
N LEU A 255 -2.34 6.46 -18.76
CA LEU A 255 -2.95 5.42 -19.59
C LEU A 255 -1.99 4.24 -19.83
N SER A 256 -0.71 4.53 -20.07
CA SER A 256 0.34 3.50 -20.23
C SER A 256 0.47 2.64 -18.96
N LEU A 257 0.47 3.28 -17.79
CA LEU A 257 0.41 2.58 -16.50
C LEU A 257 -0.86 1.72 -16.39
N GLY A 258 -2.02 2.27 -16.75
CA GLY A 258 -3.31 1.57 -16.71
C GLY A 258 -3.33 0.30 -17.56
N LEU A 259 -2.70 0.33 -18.74
CA LEU A 259 -2.55 -0.84 -19.61
C LEU A 259 -1.60 -1.90 -19.02
N GLY A 260 -0.56 -1.45 -18.32
CA GLY A 260 0.44 -2.31 -17.67
C GLY A 260 -0.02 -2.96 -16.35
N LEU A 261 -1.10 -2.47 -15.74
CA LEU A 261 -1.60 -3.01 -14.47
C LEU A 261 -2.40 -4.31 -14.65
N PRO A 262 -2.22 -5.31 -13.76
CA PRO A 262 -2.94 -6.58 -13.84
C PRO A 262 -4.45 -6.38 -13.69
N SER A 263 -5.24 -7.19 -14.39
CA SER A 263 -6.70 -7.14 -14.31
C SER A 263 -7.21 -7.59 -12.94
N LYS A 264 -8.46 -7.27 -12.61
CA LYS A 264 -9.14 -7.75 -11.39
C LYS A 264 -9.04 -9.27 -11.23
N ALA A 265 -9.18 -10.01 -12.34
CA ALA A 265 -9.08 -11.46 -12.35
C ALA A 265 -7.69 -11.95 -11.92
N ALA A 266 -6.62 -11.27 -12.35
CA ALA A 266 -5.26 -11.61 -11.95
C ALA A 266 -4.99 -11.31 -10.47
N ARG A 267 -5.49 -10.17 -9.95
CA ARG A 267 -5.38 -9.84 -8.52
C ARG A 267 -6.17 -10.80 -7.62
N LEU A 268 -7.40 -11.13 -8.02
CA LEU A 268 -8.23 -12.08 -7.29
C LEU A 268 -7.61 -13.48 -7.29
N ARG A 269 -7.05 -13.93 -8.41
CA ARG A 269 -6.30 -15.20 -8.47
C ARG A 269 -5.08 -15.19 -7.56
N ARG A 270 -4.35 -14.08 -7.46
CA ARG A 270 -3.22 -13.94 -6.51
C ARG A 270 -3.71 -14.00 -5.07
N GLN A 271 -4.73 -13.23 -4.70
CA GLN A 271 -5.29 -13.26 -3.34
C GLN A 271 -5.81 -14.65 -2.94
N ILE A 272 -6.56 -15.32 -3.84
CA ILE A 272 -7.02 -16.69 -3.60
C ILE A 272 -5.82 -17.63 -3.50
N GLY A 273 -4.81 -17.49 -4.36
CA GLY A 273 -3.58 -18.27 -4.29
C GLY A 273 -2.83 -18.09 -2.97
N ASP A 274 -2.70 -16.86 -2.49
CA ASP A 274 -2.03 -16.54 -1.22
C ASP A 274 -2.81 -17.10 -0.03
N GLN A 275 -4.14 -16.94 -0.01
CA GLN A 275 -5.01 -17.53 1.02
C GLN A 275 -4.95 -19.07 1.02
N VAL A 276 -4.93 -19.69 -0.17
CA VAL A 276 -4.79 -21.14 -0.31
C VAL A 276 -3.41 -21.62 0.14
N ASN A 277 -2.35 -20.88 -0.20
CA ASN A 277 -0.99 -21.19 0.24
C ASN A 277 -0.83 -21.03 1.76
N GLU A 278 -1.42 -20.01 2.34
CA GLU A 278 -1.42 -19.77 3.80
C GLU A 278 -2.21 -20.87 4.53
N ALA A 279 -3.41 -21.22 4.04
CA ALA A 279 -4.18 -22.35 4.57
C ALA A 279 -3.40 -23.67 4.48
N ARG A 280 -2.68 -23.91 3.37
CA ARG A 280 -1.83 -25.10 3.21
C ARG A 280 -0.65 -25.10 4.19
N ASN A 281 0.00 -23.96 4.42
CA ASN A 281 1.13 -23.87 5.34
C ASN A 281 0.69 -24.10 6.80
N MET A 282 -0.45 -23.55 7.22
CA MET A 282 -1.00 -23.81 8.55
C MET A 282 -1.30 -25.30 8.79
N ASP A 283 -1.79 -26.01 7.77
CA ASP A 283 -2.06 -27.45 7.85
C ASP A 283 -0.76 -28.27 7.99
N VAL A 284 0.30 -27.87 7.25
CA VAL A 284 1.62 -28.49 7.35
C VAL A 284 2.24 -28.29 8.75
N ASP A 285 2.16 -27.08 9.29
CA ASP A 285 2.67 -26.76 10.63
C ASP A 285 1.90 -27.52 11.72
N ALA A 286 0.57 -27.59 11.62
CA ALA A 286 -0.28 -28.38 12.52
C ALA A 286 0.04 -29.88 12.46
N LEU A 287 0.31 -30.43 11.27
CA LEU A 287 0.76 -31.81 11.09
C LEU A 287 2.13 -32.02 11.76
N GLN A 288 3.06 -31.09 11.58
CA GLN A 288 4.40 -31.17 12.16
C GLN A 288 4.34 -31.16 13.69
N GLU A 289 3.56 -30.27 14.30
CA GLU A 289 3.39 -30.23 15.76
C GLU A 289 2.73 -31.51 16.30
N THR A 290 1.72 -32.04 15.60
CA THR A 290 1.03 -33.28 16.00
C THR A 290 1.97 -34.49 15.97
N ILE A 291 2.83 -34.59 14.95
CA ILE A 291 3.82 -35.66 14.82
C ILE A 291 4.91 -35.50 15.89
N LEU A 292 5.40 -34.28 16.11
CA LEU A 292 6.43 -33.99 17.10
C LEU A 292 5.97 -34.38 18.51
N TRP A 293 4.72 -34.05 18.86
CA TRP A 293 4.15 -34.38 20.17
C TRP A 293 3.94 -35.89 20.35
N LYS A 294 3.48 -36.60 19.31
CA LYS A 294 3.36 -38.07 19.33
C LYS A 294 4.70 -38.78 19.50
N MET A 295 5.76 -38.30 18.84
CA MET A 295 7.10 -38.86 19.01
C MET A 295 7.64 -38.64 20.42
N HIS A 296 7.41 -37.45 20.98
CA HIS A 296 7.82 -37.13 22.35
C HIS A 296 7.09 -38.02 23.37
N ASP A 297 5.78 -38.25 23.22
CA ASP A 297 5.00 -39.13 24.10
C ASP A 297 5.42 -40.61 23.97
N ALA A 298 5.76 -41.06 22.77
CA ALA A 298 6.30 -42.41 22.58
C ALA A 298 7.68 -42.58 23.25
N ALA A 299 8.57 -41.58 23.10
CA ALA A 299 9.90 -41.60 23.71
C ALA A 299 9.82 -41.56 25.24
N SER A 300 8.94 -40.72 25.82
CA SER A 300 8.75 -40.62 27.27
C SER A 300 8.23 -41.94 27.88
N ARG A 301 7.32 -42.65 27.19
CA ARG A 301 6.83 -43.97 27.61
C ARG A 301 7.92 -45.03 27.62
N VAL A 302 8.81 -45.04 26.63
CA VAL A 302 9.95 -45.98 26.58
C VAL A 302 10.93 -45.70 27.72
N VAL A 303 11.26 -44.43 27.95
CA VAL A 303 12.15 -44.02 29.04
C VAL A 303 11.54 -44.39 30.41
N ALA A 304 10.25 -44.13 30.60
CA ALA A 304 9.55 -44.48 31.84
C ALA A 304 9.53 -46.00 32.08
N ALA A 305 9.30 -46.81 31.04
CA ALA A 305 9.35 -48.27 31.14
C ALA A 305 10.73 -48.77 31.55
N MET A 306 11.80 -48.22 30.95
CA MET A 306 13.18 -48.56 31.30
C MET A 306 13.52 -48.23 32.76
N ILE A 307 13.11 -47.05 33.23
CA ILE A 307 13.32 -46.62 34.61
C ILE A 307 12.55 -47.52 35.59
N LEU A 308 11.30 -47.88 35.28
CA LEU A 308 10.50 -48.78 36.12
C LEU A 308 11.13 -50.16 36.24
N SER A 309 11.62 -50.72 35.12
CA SER A 309 12.32 -52.02 35.12
C SER A 309 13.61 -51.99 35.93
N ALA A 310 14.37 -50.89 35.87
CA ALA A 310 15.58 -50.71 36.67
C ALA A 310 15.27 -50.62 38.17
N LEU A 311 14.22 -49.89 38.56
CA LEU A 311 13.78 -49.78 39.96
C LEU A 311 13.30 -51.13 40.52
N GLN A 312 12.56 -51.92 39.74
CA GLN A 312 12.14 -53.27 40.14
C GLN A 312 13.34 -54.20 40.36
N PHE A 313 14.36 -54.10 39.51
CA PHE A 313 15.60 -54.87 39.66
C PHE A 313 16.37 -54.48 40.92
N VAL A 314 16.50 -53.18 41.21
CA VAL A 314 17.17 -52.68 42.42
C VAL A 314 16.44 -53.17 43.67
N HIS A 315 15.11 -53.07 43.72
CA HIS A 315 14.32 -53.55 44.86
C HIS A 315 14.49 -55.06 45.09
N TRP A 316 14.54 -55.86 44.01
CA TRP A 316 14.77 -57.30 44.09
C TRP A 316 16.16 -57.66 44.63
N VAL A 317 17.21 -56.99 44.16
CA VAL A 317 18.59 -57.22 44.62
C VAL A 317 18.73 -56.84 46.09
N LEU A 318 18.19 -55.69 46.50
CA LEU A 318 18.25 -55.23 47.89
C LEU A 318 17.56 -56.23 48.85
N GLY A 319 16.39 -56.75 48.45
CA GLY A 319 15.68 -57.77 49.23
C GLY A 319 16.39 -59.13 49.30
N ARG A 320 17.32 -59.42 48.38
CA ARG A 320 18.13 -60.65 48.44
C ARG A 320 19.34 -60.49 49.36
N ILE A 321 19.96 -59.31 49.38
CA ILE A 321 21.09 -59.01 50.25
C ILE A 321 20.64 -58.99 51.72
N LEU A 322 19.50 -58.35 52.02
CA LEU A 322 18.96 -58.28 53.38
C LEU A 322 18.63 -59.68 53.94
N ARG A 323 17.99 -60.55 53.15
CA ARG A 323 17.69 -61.95 53.56
C ARG A 323 18.95 -62.79 53.79
N ASN A 324 20.01 -62.54 53.02
CA ASN A 324 21.28 -63.24 53.22
C ASN A 324 22.02 -62.76 54.47
N ALA A 325 21.87 -61.49 54.86
CA ALA A 325 22.43 -60.97 56.10
C ALA A 325 21.71 -61.56 57.34
N GLU A 326 20.38 -61.58 57.34
CA GLU A 326 19.57 -62.15 58.43
C GLU A 326 19.83 -63.66 58.66
N ASN A 327 20.01 -64.42 57.58
CA ASN A 327 20.36 -65.84 57.66
C ASN A 327 21.76 -66.09 58.24
N LYS A 328 22.67 -65.11 58.15
CA LYS A 328 24.04 -65.21 58.67
C LYS A 328 24.06 -65.02 60.19
N ASP A 329 23.36 -64.01 60.68
CA ASP A 329 23.23 -63.72 62.12
C ASP A 329 22.55 -64.88 62.87
N THR A 330 21.55 -65.51 62.26
CA THR A 330 20.85 -66.65 62.86
C THR A 330 21.75 -67.88 62.99
N LYS A 331 22.68 -68.09 62.04
CA LYS A 331 23.64 -69.22 62.08
C LYS A 331 24.73 -69.03 63.13
N ASP A 332 25.22 -67.80 63.32
CA ASP A 332 26.26 -67.51 64.31
C ASP A 332 25.72 -67.59 65.76
N ASN A 333 24.46 -67.20 65.97
CA ASN A 333 23.80 -67.33 67.27
C ASN A 333 23.55 -68.81 67.64
N LYS A 334 23.27 -69.68 66.66
CA LYS A 334 23.09 -71.12 66.89
C LYS A 334 24.40 -71.83 67.26
N LYS A 335 25.51 -71.53 66.57
CA LYS A 335 26.84 -72.07 66.91
C LYS A 335 27.30 -71.68 68.32
N THR A 336 27.00 -70.46 68.75
CA THR A 336 27.36 -69.97 70.09
C THR A 336 26.63 -70.75 71.19
N LYS A 337 25.37 -71.13 70.97
CA LYS A 337 24.59 -71.94 71.94
C LYS A 337 25.08 -73.38 72.05
N GLU A 338 25.43 -74.02 70.93
CA GLU A 338 25.95 -75.40 70.93
C GLU A 338 27.29 -75.51 71.68
N SER A 339 28.17 -74.50 71.56
CA SER A 339 29.45 -74.47 72.27
C SER A 339 29.34 -74.36 73.80
N LYS A 340 28.24 -73.81 74.32
CA LYS A 340 27.98 -73.71 75.76
C LYS A 340 27.47 -75.02 76.35
N GLN A 341 26.60 -75.74 75.64
CA GLN A 341 26.09 -77.04 76.10
C GLN A 341 27.19 -78.11 76.20
N THR A 342 28.15 -78.14 75.27
CA THR A 342 29.24 -79.14 75.31
C THR A 342 30.23 -78.94 76.47
N LYS A 343 30.33 -77.72 77.03
CA LYS A 343 31.17 -77.44 78.19
C LYS A 343 30.53 -77.89 79.51
N GLU A 344 29.21 -77.77 79.65
CA GLU A 344 28.50 -78.22 80.86
C GLU A 344 28.45 -79.74 81.01
N THR A 345 28.43 -80.49 79.90
CA THR A 345 28.41 -81.97 79.95
C THR A 345 29.75 -82.57 80.36
N LYS A 346 30.89 -81.91 80.08
CA LYS A 346 32.22 -82.39 80.48
C LYS A 346 32.51 -82.17 81.97
N GLN A 347 32.01 -81.07 82.56
CA GLN A 347 32.19 -80.78 83.99
C GLN A 347 31.50 -81.83 84.88
N LYS A 348 30.34 -82.35 84.46
CA LYS A 348 29.55 -83.32 85.25
C LYS A 348 30.10 -84.75 85.25
N SER A 349 31.08 -85.04 84.40
CA SER A 349 31.69 -86.39 84.27
C SER A 349 32.93 -86.62 85.15
N VAL A 350 33.49 -85.57 85.76
CA VAL A 350 34.73 -85.66 86.56
C VAL A 350 34.45 -85.88 88.06
N ASP A 351 33.29 -85.47 88.57
CA ASP A 351 32.98 -85.54 90.00
C ASP A 351 32.41 -86.90 90.48
N SER A 352 32.08 -87.84 89.57
CA SER A 352 31.45 -89.12 89.94
C SER A 352 32.40 -90.30 90.13
N GLN A 353 33.73 -90.11 90.05
CA GLN A 353 34.70 -91.21 90.01
C GLN A 353 35.63 -91.32 91.24
N SER A 354 35.32 -90.62 92.35
CA SER A 354 36.16 -90.58 93.56
C SER A 354 35.51 -91.16 94.83
N SER A 355 34.41 -91.91 94.75
CA SER A 355 33.77 -92.48 95.95
C SER A 355 33.08 -93.80 95.64
N HIS A 356 33.77 -94.91 95.89
CA HIS A 356 33.29 -96.26 96.25
C HIS A 356 34.22 -97.33 95.66
N ASP A 357 35.19 -97.79 96.44
CA ASP A 357 35.66 -99.19 96.41
C ASP A 357 36.53 -99.47 97.64
N SER A 358 35.92 -100.05 98.69
CA SER A 358 36.59 -100.91 99.67
C SER A 358 35.58 -101.77 100.44
N GLN A 359 35.74 -103.09 100.26
CA GLN A 359 35.44 -104.21 101.17
C GLN A 359 33.98 -104.62 101.45
N SER A 360 33.62 -105.81 100.98
CA SER A 360 33.44 -106.99 101.86
C SER A 360 33.37 -108.30 101.05
N ASN A 361 34.02 -109.35 101.56
CA ASN A 361 33.86 -110.75 101.16
C ASN A 361 33.74 -111.56 102.48
N PRO A 362 32.79 -112.51 102.65
CA PRO A 362 32.63 -113.37 103.84
C PRO A 362 33.09 -114.82 103.52
N PRO A 363 32.74 -115.90 104.26
CA PRO A 363 32.38 -116.12 105.68
C PRO A 363 33.21 -117.25 106.37
N ASN A 364 32.90 -117.49 107.66
CA ASN A 364 33.37 -118.52 108.62
C ASN A 364 34.70 -118.28 109.36
#